data_AF-A0A966YAD8-F1
#
_entry.id   AF-A0A966YAD8-F1
#
_cell.length_a   1.000
_cell.length_b   1.000
_cell.length_c   1.000
_cell.angle_alpha   90.00
_cell.angle_beta   90.00
_cell.angle_gamma   90.00
#
_symmetry.space_group_name_H-M   'P 1'
#
loop_
_entity.id
_entity.type
_entity.pdbx_description
1 polymer ?
#
loop_
_entity_poly.entity_id
_entity_poly.type
_entity_poly.pdbx_seq_one_letter_code
_entity_poly.pdbx_strand_id
1 'polypeptide(L)'
;PDQVQDFIPSPFDIAACMYHTGLDPMTGKPVTITKGLKDRRMQRALLQFFKPENYFEVRRALEQAGRQDLIGSGCDCLIPERPPREALNRKRREATQAFTEQRSGDHIRGGRAGRGNRRAKVSRGRKTVGYRPKRAGRE
;
A
#
# COMPACT_ATOMS: atom_id res chain seq x y z
N PRO A 1 -6.06 21.49 -0.25
CA PRO A 1 -5.64 21.10 -1.61
C PRO A 1 -5.42 19.58 -1.72
N ASP A 2 -6.43 18.84 -2.20
CA ASP A 2 -6.37 17.38 -2.36
C ASP A 2 -5.65 16.91 -3.63
N GLN A 3 -5.42 17.83 -4.56
CA GLN A 3 -4.83 17.53 -5.86
C GLN A 3 -3.31 17.66 -5.81
N VAL A 4 -2.64 16.52 -5.95
CA VAL A 4 -1.24 16.49 -6.43
C VAL A 4 -1.34 16.49 -7.93
N GLN A 5 -0.84 17.55 -8.57
CA GLN A 5 -0.76 17.63 -10.02
C GLN A 5 0.24 16.59 -10.50
N ASP A 6 -0.23 15.64 -11.30
CA ASP A 6 0.66 14.72 -11.99
C ASP A 6 1.45 15.52 -13.03
N PHE A 7 2.76 15.30 -13.07
CA PHE A 7 3.64 15.99 -14.01
C PHE A 7 3.34 15.51 -15.42
N ILE A 8 2.84 16.41 -16.26
CA ILE A 8 2.65 16.20 -17.70
C ILE A 8 3.74 17.02 -18.39
N PRO A 9 4.78 16.38 -18.97
CA PRO A 9 5.86 17.12 -19.61
C PRO A 9 5.30 17.89 -20.80
N SER A 10 5.22 19.22 -20.66
CA SER A 10 4.92 20.11 -21.77
C SER A 10 6.21 20.38 -22.56
N PRO A 11 6.18 20.36 -23.90
CA PRO A 11 7.30 20.87 -24.68
C PRO A 11 7.60 22.33 -24.26
N PHE A 12 8.88 22.71 -24.33
CA PHE A 12 9.43 24.00 -23.88
C PHE A 12 9.55 24.22 -22.36
N ASP A 13 9.20 23.24 -21.52
CA ASP A 13 9.45 23.30 -20.08
C ASP A 13 10.82 22.71 -19.70
N ILE A 14 11.55 23.41 -18.82
CA ILE A 14 12.79 22.93 -18.20
C ILE A 14 12.57 21.57 -17.54
N ALA A 15 11.43 21.38 -16.86
CA ALA A 15 11.11 20.11 -16.22
C ALA A 15 10.93 18.97 -17.23
N ALA A 16 10.42 19.26 -18.44
CA ALA A 16 10.30 18.27 -19.50
C ALA A 16 11.68 17.91 -20.07
N CYS A 17 12.54 18.90 -20.29
CA CYS A 17 13.94 18.67 -20.66
C CYS A 17 14.62 17.77 -19.63
N MET A 18 14.56 18.12 -18.34
CA MET A 18 15.10 17.29 -17.25
C MET A 18 14.53 15.87 -17.32
N TYR A 19 13.21 15.72 -17.39
CA TYR A 19 12.52 14.42 -17.43
C TYR A 19 13.02 13.49 -18.55
N HIS A 20 13.26 14.07 -19.74
CA HIS A 20 13.71 13.32 -20.90
C HIS A 20 15.22 13.06 -20.92
N THR A 21 16.03 14.07 -20.59
CA THR A 21 17.51 13.97 -20.69
C THR A 21 18.17 13.43 -19.43
N GLY A 22 17.53 13.55 -18.27
CA GLY A 22 18.14 13.26 -16.97
C GLY A 22 19.25 14.24 -16.59
N LEU A 23 19.31 15.41 -17.25
CA LEU A 23 20.29 16.46 -16.99
C LEU A 23 19.57 17.74 -16.58
N ASP A 24 20.17 18.48 -15.65
CA ASP A 24 19.80 19.86 -15.39
C ASP A 24 20.24 20.72 -16.60
N PRO A 25 19.33 21.36 -17.33
CA PRO A 25 19.68 22.11 -18.54
C PRO A 25 20.52 23.37 -18.25
N MET A 26 20.55 23.85 -17.01
CA MET A 26 21.32 25.04 -16.64
C MET A 26 22.76 24.70 -16.26
N THR A 27 22.96 23.55 -15.59
CA THR A 27 24.28 23.15 -15.07
C THR A 27 24.93 22.00 -15.83
N GLY A 28 24.16 21.29 -16.67
CA GLY A 28 24.61 20.08 -17.37
C GLY A 28 24.83 18.87 -16.47
N LYS A 29 24.52 18.96 -15.17
CA LYS A 29 24.76 17.88 -14.21
C LYS A 29 23.64 16.83 -14.28
N PRO A 30 23.96 15.54 -14.01
CA PRO A 30 22.95 14.51 -13.95
C PRO A 30 21.98 14.73 -12.79
N VAL A 31 20.69 14.57 -13.07
CA VAL A 31 19.58 14.67 -12.12
C VAL A 31 18.86 13.34 -12.07
N THR A 32 18.64 12.82 -10.86
CA THR A 32 17.93 11.57 -10.64
C THR A 32 16.43 11.77 -10.80
N ILE A 33 15.81 11.05 -11.75
CA ILE A 33 14.39 11.19 -12.08
C ILE A 33 13.70 9.84 -11.96
N THR A 34 12.63 9.81 -11.18
CA THR A 34 11.82 8.64 -10.87
C THR A 34 10.78 8.39 -11.97
N LYS A 35 11.11 7.47 -12.88
CA LYS A 35 10.18 7.00 -13.92
C LYS A 35 9.30 5.83 -13.44
N GLY A 36 9.74 5.09 -12.43
CA GLY A 36 9.04 3.93 -11.89
C GLY A 36 7.75 4.28 -11.15
N LEU A 37 6.69 3.49 -11.36
CA LEU A 37 5.39 3.66 -10.70
C LEU A 37 5.52 3.61 -9.16
N LYS A 38 6.36 2.72 -8.66
CA LYS A 38 6.61 2.54 -7.23
C LYS A 38 7.24 3.79 -6.61
N ASP A 39 8.26 4.34 -7.25
CA ASP A 39 8.97 5.51 -6.72
C ASP A 39 8.11 6.77 -6.81
N ARG A 40 7.32 6.92 -7.87
CA ARG A 40 6.31 7.98 -7.98
C ARG A 40 5.25 7.89 -6.88
N ARG A 41 4.75 6.68 -6.61
CA ARG A 41 3.81 6.45 -5.50
C ARG A 41 4.42 6.85 -4.17
N MET A 42 5.69 6.50 -3.93
CA MET A 42 6.41 6.86 -2.71
C MET A 42 6.59 8.38 -2.59
N GLN A 43 7.00 9.07 -3.66
CA GLN A 43 7.12 10.54 -3.67
C GLN A 43 5.77 11.22 -3.43
N ARG A 44 4.71 10.76 -4.09
CA ARG A 44 3.36 11.25 -3.86
C ARG A 44 2.90 11.00 -2.42
N ALA A 45 3.21 9.84 -1.86
CA ALA A 45 2.90 9.51 -0.47
C ALA A 45 3.59 10.48 0.51
N LEU A 46 4.85 10.83 0.25
CA LEU A 46 5.59 11.83 1.03
C LEU A 46 4.97 13.24 0.93
N LEU A 47 4.54 13.67 -0.26
CA LEU A 47 3.83 14.95 -0.43
C LEU A 47 2.49 14.99 0.32
N GLN A 48 1.83 13.84 0.42
CA GLN A 48 0.54 13.67 1.09
C GLN A 48 0.70 12.93 2.42
N PHE A 49 1.74 13.24 3.20
CA PHE A 49 2.10 12.51 4.43
C PHE A 49 0.98 12.51 5.48
N PHE A 50 0.19 13.59 5.54
CA PHE A 50 -0.92 13.76 6.47
C PHE A 50 -2.08 12.79 6.20
N LYS A 51 -2.15 12.22 4.98
CA LYS A 51 -3.20 11.24 4.67
C LYS A 51 -2.88 9.91 5.37
N PRO A 52 -3.80 9.36 6.18
CA PRO A 52 -3.61 8.05 6.82
C PRO A 52 -3.47 6.91 5.78
N GLU A 53 -3.89 7.17 4.54
CA GLU A 53 -3.58 6.41 3.32
C GLU A 53 -2.11 6.08 3.12
N ASN A 54 -1.28 7.06 3.37
CA ASN A 54 0.12 7.00 2.98
C ASN A 54 1.04 6.60 4.13
N TYR A 55 0.51 6.49 5.35
CA TYR A 55 1.30 6.29 6.57
C TYR A 55 2.40 5.22 6.44
N PHE A 56 2.06 4.02 5.94
CA PHE A 56 3.02 2.92 5.85
C PHE A 56 4.10 3.14 4.79
N GLU A 57 3.74 3.75 3.65
CA GLU A 57 4.71 4.07 2.59
C GLU A 57 5.64 5.20 3.03
N VAL A 58 5.09 6.23 3.69
CA VAL A 58 5.85 7.35 4.25
C VAL A 58 6.80 6.88 5.32
N ARG A 59 6.32 6.07 6.28
CA ARG A 59 7.16 5.52 7.35
C ARG A 59 8.33 4.73 6.78
N ARG A 60 8.07 3.86 5.81
CA ARG A 60 9.13 3.08 5.14
C ARG A 60 10.13 3.99 4.44
N ALA A 61 9.66 5.03 3.75
CA ALA A 61 10.54 5.97 3.07
C ALA A 61 11.44 6.74 4.05
N LEU A 62 10.90 7.16 5.19
CA LEU A 62 11.65 7.83 6.26
C LEU A 62 12.68 6.90 6.91
N GLU A 63 12.31 5.64 7.17
CA GLU A 63 13.23 4.62 7.69
C GLU A 63 14.38 4.35 6.70
N GLN A 64 14.08 4.27 5.40
CA GLN A 64 15.09 4.10 4.34
C GLN A 64 16.00 5.32 4.18
N ALA A 65 15.47 6.52 4.37
CA ALA A 65 16.24 7.77 4.33
C ALA A 65 17.05 8.02 5.62
N GLY A 66 16.92 7.17 6.63
CA GLY A 66 17.54 7.38 7.94
C GLY A 66 16.95 8.54 8.74
N ARG A 67 15.78 9.06 8.34
CA ARG A 67 15.11 10.24 8.93
C ARG A 67 14.05 9.83 9.96
N GLN A 68 14.47 9.03 10.94
CA GLN A 68 13.59 8.60 12.04
C GLN A 68 13.25 9.74 13.01
N ASP A 69 14.02 10.83 12.99
CA ASP A 69 13.75 12.09 13.69
C ASP A 69 12.36 12.67 13.35
N LEU A 70 11.87 12.41 12.14
CA LEU A 70 10.57 12.90 11.66
C LEU A 70 9.41 11.99 12.06
N ILE A 71 9.64 10.97 12.89
CA ILE A 71 8.64 10.02 13.36
C ILE A 71 8.46 10.20 14.86
N GLY A 72 7.26 10.62 15.30
CA GLY A 72 7.02 10.88 16.72
C GLY A 72 5.78 11.71 17.00
N SER A 73 5.63 12.17 18.24
CA SER A 73 4.54 13.04 18.68
C SER A 73 4.93 14.52 18.77
N GLY A 74 6.14 14.88 18.34
CA GLY A 74 6.63 16.25 18.35
C GLY A 74 5.99 17.10 17.25
N CYS A 75 6.08 18.43 17.39
CA CYS A 75 5.60 19.38 16.39
C CYS A 75 6.37 19.30 15.07
N ASP A 76 7.64 18.90 15.12
CA ASP A 76 8.51 18.79 13.95
C ASP A 76 8.44 17.41 13.28
N CYS A 77 7.63 16.49 13.81
CA CYS A 77 7.45 15.17 13.24
C CYS A 77 6.43 15.20 12.09
N LEU A 78 6.76 14.53 10.99
CA LEU A 78 5.86 14.38 9.85
C LEU A 78 4.76 13.37 10.12
N ILE A 79 5.08 12.27 10.80
CA ILE A 79 4.13 11.18 11.09
C ILE A 79 4.20 10.74 12.55
N PRO A 80 3.09 10.24 13.12
CA PRO A 80 3.09 9.68 14.47
C PRO A 80 3.87 8.36 14.55
N GLU A 81 4.44 8.05 15.71
CA GLU A 81 5.15 6.79 15.96
C GLU A 81 4.23 5.56 15.78
N ARG A 82 2.96 5.69 16.18
CA ARG A 82 1.95 4.64 16.02
C ARG A 82 1.06 4.95 14.82
N PRO A 83 0.72 3.93 13.99
CA PRO A 83 -0.18 4.12 12.87
C PRO A 83 -1.57 4.56 13.34
N PRO A 84 -2.21 5.52 12.65
CA PRO A 84 -3.59 5.91 12.94
C PRO A 84 -4.54 4.74 12.68
N ARG A 85 -5.67 4.70 13.41
CA ARG A 85 -6.66 3.61 13.31
C ARG A 85 -7.17 3.42 11.87
N GLU A 86 -7.32 4.51 11.13
CA GLU A 86 -7.77 4.49 9.74
C GLU A 86 -6.79 3.77 8.81
N ALA A 87 -5.49 4.03 8.96
CA ALA A 87 -4.45 3.33 8.21
C ALA A 87 -4.49 1.82 8.47
N LEU A 88 -4.63 1.44 9.75
CA LEU A 88 -4.74 0.02 10.15
C LEU A 88 -6.00 -0.63 9.57
N ASN A 89 -7.14 0.05 9.65
CA ASN A 89 -8.41 -0.46 9.14
C ASN A 89 -8.36 -0.67 7.63
N ARG A 90 -7.78 0.26 6.87
CA ARG A 90 -7.61 0.10 5.43
C ARG A 90 -6.69 -1.07 5.10
N LYS A 91 -5.52 -1.18 5.74
CA LYS A 91 -4.60 -2.32 5.55
C LYS A 91 -5.28 -3.66 5.81
N ARG A 92 -6.16 -3.73 6.84
CA ARG A 92 -6.97 -4.92 7.12
C ARG A 92 -7.99 -5.20 6.01
N ARG A 93 -8.66 -4.17 5.47
CA ARG A 93 -9.61 -4.31 4.37
C ARG A 93 -8.93 -4.80 3.10
N GLU A 94 -7.80 -4.21 2.72
CA GLU A 94 -6.98 -4.62 1.57
C GLU A 94 -6.52 -6.09 1.71
N ALA A 95 -6.04 -6.49 2.90
CA ALA A 95 -5.66 -7.88 3.16
C ALA A 95 -6.86 -8.85 3.05
N THR A 96 -8.03 -8.43 3.53
CA THR A 96 -9.27 -9.22 3.41
C THR A 96 -9.72 -9.34 1.97
N GLN A 97 -9.65 -8.26 1.19
CA GLN A 97 -9.99 -8.25 -0.24
C GLN A 97 -9.05 -9.17 -1.02
N ALA A 98 -7.73 -9.03 -0.85
CA ALA A 98 -6.75 -9.89 -1.52
C ALA A 98 -6.96 -11.38 -1.20
N PHE A 99 -7.26 -11.71 0.06
CA PHE A 99 -7.59 -13.08 0.46
C PHE A 99 -8.89 -13.59 -0.19
N THR A 100 -9.89 -12.72 -0.33
CA THR A 100 -11.18 -13.06 -0.94
C THR A 100 -11.03 -13.25 -2.45
N GLU A 101 -10.32 -12.35 -3.13
CA GLU A 101 -9.97 -12.44 -4.55
C GLU A 101 -9.23 -13.75 -4.87
N GLN A 102 -8.22 -14.08 -4.07
CA GLN A 102 -7.46 -15.32 -4.19
C GLN A 102 -8.33 -16.58 -3.98
N ARG A 103 -9.39 -16.49 -3.17
CA ARG A 103 -10.32 -17.60 -2.91
C ARG A 103 -11.50 -17.64 -3.89
N SER A 104 -11.79 -16.54 -4.57
CA SER A 104 -12.84 -16.42 -5.59
C SER A 104 -12.37 -16.79 -6.99
N GLY A 105 -11.09 -17.07 -7.21
CA GLY A 105 -10.54 -17.42 -8.53
C GLY A 105 -10.99 -18.76 -9.14
N ASP A 106 -11.90 -19.51 -8.51
CA ASP A 106 -12.19 -20.89 -8.94
C ASP A 106 -13.68 -21.27 -8.83
N HIS A 107 -14.55 -20.59 -9.59
CA HIS A 107 -15.95 -21.02 -9.78
C HIS A 107 -16.39 -21.13 -11.25
N ILE A 108 -15.46 -21.39 -12.16
CA ILE A 108 -15.78 -21.98 -13.47
C ILE A 108 -15.76 -23.52 -13.33
N ARG A 109 -16.68 -24.08 -12.54
CA ARG A 109 -17.22 -25.43 -12.77
C ARG A 109 -18.70 -25.41 -12.44
N GLY A 110 -19.48 -25.77 -13.46
CA GLY A 110 -20.92 -25.63 -13.58
C GLY A 110 -21.74 -26.11 -12.39
N GLY A 111 -22.90 -25.47 -12.22
CA GLY A 111 -23.93 -25.92 -11.30
C GLY A 111 -25.01 -24.88 -11.11
N ARG A 112 -25.98 -24.86 -12.04
CA ARG A 112 -27.27 -24.18 -11.99
C ARG A 112 -27.78 -23.95 -10.55
N ALA A 113 -27.64 -22.73 -10.03
CA ALA A 113 -28.22 -22.36 -8.74
C ALA A 113 -29.69 -22.00 -8.95
N GLY A 114 -30.53 -23.05 -8.87
CA GLY A 114 -31.96 -22.92 -8.69
C GLY A 114 -32.30 -22.17 -7.40
N ARG A 115 -33.25 -21.24 -7.55
CA ARG A 115 -34.15 -20.69 -6.55
C ARG A 115 -34.39 -21.66 -5.38
N GLY A 116 -34.04 -21.26 -4.16
CA GLY A 116 -34.22 -22.11 -2.98
C GLY A 116 -33.98 -21.40 -1.66
N ASN A 117 -34.99 -20.67 -1.20
CA ASN A 117 -35.10 -20.21 0.18
C ASN A 117 -35.01 -21.41 1.15
N ARG A 118 -34.10 -21.38 2.13
CA ARG A 118 -34.28 -22.07 3.42
C ARG A 118 -33.27 -21.59 4.48
N ARG A 119 -33.83 -20.99 5.52
CA ARG A 119 -33.21 -20.69 6.82
C ARG A 119 -32.52 -21.94 7.40
N ALA A 120 -31.31 -21.75 7.96
CA ALA A 120 -30.86 -22.45 9.16
C ALA A 120 -29.65 -21.74 9.79
N LYS A 121 -29.85 -21.13 10.96
CA LYS A 121 -28.77 -20.77 11.89
C LYS A 121 -28.12 -22.09 12.35
N VAL A 122 -26.82 -22.25 12.09
CA VAL A 122 -26.00 -23.21 12.85
C VAL A 122 -24.68 -22.53 13.19
N SER A 123 -24.54 -22.15 14.46
CA SER A 123 -23.26 -21.79 15.07
C SER A 123 -22.35 -23.01 15.07
N ARG A 124 -21.27 -23.00 14.30
CA ARG A 124 -20.18 -23.98 14.45
C ARG A 124 -18.93 -23.26 14.92
N GLY A 125 -18.53 -23.60 16.15
CA GLY A 125 -17.31 -23.15 16.80
C GLY A 125 -16.09 -23.41 15.92
N ARG A 126 -15.30 -22.37 15.72
CA ARG A 126 -14.09 -22.38 14.91
C ARG A 126 -12.99 -23.11 15.70
N LYS A 127 -12.80 -24.41 15.46
CA LYS A 127 -11.58 -25.11 15.93
C LYS A 127 -10.40 -24.60 15.10
N THR A 128 -9.53 -23.83 15.72
CA THR A 128 -8.23 -23.45 15.19
C THR A 128 -7.31 -24.67 15.22
N VAL A 129 -7.23 -25.42 14.12
CA VAL A 129 -6.18 -26.43 13.95
C VAL A 129 -4.95 -25.69 13.42
N GLY A 130 -4.06 -25.31 14.32
CA GLY A 130 -2.74 -24.81 13.97
C GLY A 130 -1.92 -25.90 13.28
N TYR A 131 -1.17 -25.50 12.26
CA TYR A 131 -0.16 -26.34 11.62
C TYR A 131 0.97 -26.62 12.62
N ARG A 132 1.12 -27.87 13.07
CA ARG A 132 2.28 -28.31 13.83
C ARG A 132 2.83 -29.61 13.21
N PRO A 133 3.83 -29.53 12.33
CA PRO A 133 4.40 -30.71 11.70
C PRO A 133 5.32 -31.39 12.72
N LYS A 134 5.25 -32.74 12.77
CA LYS A 134 6.09 -33.66 13.56
C LYS A 134 5.73 -33.80 15.05
N ARG A 135 4.80 -34.72 15.35
CA ARG A 135 4.87 -35.53 16.59
C ARG A 135 4.46 -36.96 16.26
N ALA A 136 5.39 -37.89 16.49
CA ALA A 136 5.26 -39.31 16.20
C ALA A 136 4.16 -39.96 17.05
N GLY A 137 3.44 -40.91 16.44
CA GLY A 137 2.39 -41.69 17.08
C GLY A 137 2.92 -42.73 18.06
N ARG A 138 2.18 -42.90 19.15
CA ARG A 138 2.04 -44.07 20.02
C ARG A 138 0.57 -44.01 20.51
N GLU A 139 -0.21 -45.08 20.61
CA GLU A 139 0.05 -46.51 20.82
C GLU A 139 -0.85 -47.36 19.90
#